data_AF-Q5CXZ3-F1
#
_entry.id   AF-Q5CXZ3-F1
#
_cell.length_a   1.000
_cell.length_b   1.000
_cell.length_c   1.000
_cell.angle_alpha   90.00
_cell.angle_beta   90.00
_cell.angle_gamma   90.00
#
_symmetry.space_group_name_H-M   'P 1'
#
loop_
_entity.id
_entity.type
_entity.pdbx_description
1 polymer ?
#
loop_
_entity_poly.entity_id
_entity_poly.type
_entity_poly.pdbx_seq_one_letter_code
_entity_poly.pdbx_strand_id
1 'polypeptide(L)'
;MGGNSGPPEWCYLSKDGQCDGRGGTYVDVIGNGGRIGNGMAMTMIPNNDKDVTFKLNMKSKGTVATFSCKGGVSELVFSGSSARFTTPSISGYNRCAVIIGLSGDRIHVSPFGSKNISLGSLPMSPNSSFNEIYCVPEYARYGAIHSGYSPSPQVVSTPISQGITNVDNSLSLPSTTTTTTTTTTTTTTTTTAPPKLIVEAEKYVIVPSIQSATASISFSISKSLLSSSSLTVTLSDVDYLTLAKVKLKSCCLELTSDNEDHFDKMTYNAEMKSSSTLNLTLAWTKAFIYLILVSSMTVLASVPRFANLNTPANAVLENNSGAELTTTWRYSSEFEAPKLSSCNLINYDSSCKSASVSIISPVEWKPDVSFLRYGFISPISSNYPISFSLTSSGTLFASINFSQTGISISIPSSSQTASMSYIKTPNPGEWVSGDIFLLSPKFFNTLDRTESTKTCTIIKSTCTAPSSWSSIKSSELIARYAILSKLILDSGIEESEEQPKLYVTYKGVYALSINVPSKELNGATVQDSPTYQPLVYWRVYKGLSPSISFPSDEISKVIQNVTNPVTTTTTPFTTTTTKSTSSGSWMDSFLSWF
;
A
#
# COMPACT_ATOMS: atom_id res chain seq x y z
N MET A 1 29.16 1.23 0.94
CA MET A 1 28.92 1.90 2.24
C MET A 1 28.50 3.34 1.95
N GLY A 2 27.48 3.83 2.64
CA GLY A 2 26.84 5.16 2.46
C GLY A 2 25.61 5.11 1.55
N GLY A 3 24.40 5.56 1.91
CA GLY A 3 23.89 6.12 3.16
C GLY A 3 22.37 6.36 2.99
N ASN A 4 21.56 5.72 3.83
CA ASN A 4 20.10 5.93 3.92
C ASN A 4 19.84 7.17 4.79
N SER A 5 19.35 8.26 4.19
CA SER A 5 18.92 9.48 4.90
C SER A 5 17.39 9.55 4.98
N GLY A 6 16.76 8.57 5.65
CA GLY A 6 15.38 8.70 6.12
C GLY A 6 15.35 9.41 7.48
N PRO A 7 14.25 10.07 7.86
CA PRO A 7 14.11 10.64 9.19
C PRO A 7 14.22 9.53 10.25
N PRO A 8 14.89 9.82 11.38
CA PRO A 8 15.19 8.81 12.40
C PRO A 8 13.92 8.25 13.08
N GLU A 9 13.65 6.94 12.96
CA GLU A 9 12.68 6.18 13.77
C GLU A 9 13.17 6.05 15.23
N TRP A 10 12.33 6.41 16.20
CA TRP A 10 12.70 6.29 17.62
C TRP A 10 12.28 4.94 18.22
N CYS A 11 13.21 4.42 19.01
CA CYS A 11 13.31 3.11 19.63
C CYS A 11 12.02 2.45 20.18
N TYR A 12 11.77 1.18 19.83
CA TYR A 12 10.88 0.30 20.60
C TYR A 12 11.72 -0.46 21.63
N LEU A 13 11.45 -0.27 22.93
CA LEU A 13 12.15 -1.01 23.99
C LEU A 13 11.39 -2.29 24.35
N SER A 14 12.03 -3.45 24.19
CA SER A 14 11.56 -4.71 24.77
C SER A 14 11.68 -4.69 26.31
N LYS A 15 11.07 -5.64 27.02
CA LYS A 15 11.14 -5.76 28.49
C LYS A 15 12.58 -5.84 29.04
N ASP A 16 13.57 -6.07 28.19
CA ASP A 16 14.98 -6.21 28.53
C ASP A 16 15.80 -4.95 28.24
N GLY A 17 15.15 -3.85 27.85
CA GLY A 17 15.81 -2.57 27.57
C GLY A 17 16.52 -2.49 26.22
N GLN A 18 16.28 -3.46 25.32
CA GLN A 18 16.84 -3.46 23.97
C GLN A 18 15.96 -2.72 22.97
N CYS A 19 16.61 -2.00 22.05
CA CYS A 19 16.03 -1.05 21.14
C CYS A 19 15.87 -1.61 19.72
N ASP A 20 14.64 -1.77 19.23
CA ASP A 20 14.37 -2.35 17.89
C ASP A 20 13.88 -1.32 16.83
N GLY A 21 14.00 0.00 17.09
CA GLY A 21 13.60 1.06 16.12
C GLY A 21 14.79 1.70 15.39
N ARG A 22 14.64 2.10 14.10
CA ARG A 22 15.73 2.69 13.30
C ARG A 22 15.80 4.22 13.29
N GLY A 23 16.62 4.83 14.14
CA GLY A 23 16.86 6.28 14.02
C GLY A 23 17.37 6.98 15.27
N GLY A 24 17.15 6.39 16.43
CA GLY A 24 18.03 6.60 17.58
C GLY A 24 19.13 5.55 17.59
N THR A 25 20.41 5.92 17.69
CA THR A 25 21.43 4.91 18.05
C THR A 25 21.34 4.66 19.54
N TYR A 26 21.15 3.42 19.98
CA TYR A 26 21.25 3.07 21.40
C TYR A 26 22.67 3.39 21.88
N VAL A 27 22.77 4.24 22.91
CA VAL A 27 24.05 4.73 23.40
C VAL A 27 24.40 4.09 24.74
N ASP A 28 23.42 3.95 25.65
CA ASP A 28 23.66 3.44 27.00
C ASP A 28 22.36 3.05 27.74
N VAL A 29 22.49 2.31 28.86
CA VAL A 29 21.43 2.13 29.87
C VAL A 29 21.48 3.30 30.85
N ILE A 30 20.33 3.76 31.35
CA ILE A 30 20.31 4.71 32.47
C ILE A 30 20.84 4.02 33.73
N GLY A 31 22.09 4.30 34.09
CA GLY A 31 22.65 4.07 35.43
C GLY A 31 22.49 5.29 36.36
N ASN A 32 23.17 5.28 37.52
CA ASN A 32 23.27 6.45 38.40
C ASN A 32 24.03 7.58 37.69
N GLY A 33 23.31 8.46 36.99
CA GLY A 33 23.86 9.61 36.29
C GLY A 33 23.82 9.55 34.76
N GLY A 34 22.81 8.89 34.17
CA GLY A 34 22.59 8.92 32.71
C GLY A 34 22.58 10.36 32.15
N ARG A 35 23.41 10.62 31.14
CA ARG A 35 23.69 11.94 30.57
C ARG A 35 23.10 12.06 29.16
N ILE A 36 22.26 13.06 28.93
CA ILE A 36 21.74 13.39 27.60
C ILE A 36 22.16 14.80 27.19
N GLY A 37 22.54 14.95 25.92
CA GLY A 37 22.83 16.26 25.31
C GLY A 37 21.98 16.58 24.09
N ASN A 38 22.25 17.70 23.44
CA ASN A 38 21.46 18.13 22.27
C ASN A 38 21.48 17.05 21.17
N GLY A 39 20.30 16.71 20.64
CA GLY A 39 20.10 15.58 19.74
C GLY A 39 20.08 14.23 20.45
N MET A 40 19.91 14.17 21.76
CA MET A 40 19.76 12.91 22.51
C MET A 40 18.44 12.85 23.26
N ALA A 41 17.96 11.64 23.52
CA ALA A 41 16.77 11.39 24.32
C ALA A 41 16.97 10.23 25.28
N MET A 42 16.13 10.23 26.30
CA MET A 42 16.11 9.27 27.38
C MET A 42 14.69 8.74 27.54
N THR A 43 14.56 7.42 27.58
CA THR A 43 13.28 6.77 27.82
C THR A 43 13.09 6.53 29.32
N MET A 44 11.94 6.92 29.86
CA MET A 44 11.63 6.83 31.28
C MET A 44 10.40 5.95 31.50
N ILE A 45 10.61 4.78 32.10
CA ILE A 45 9.52 3.88 32.51
C ILE A 45 9.47 3.85 34.04
N PRO A 46 8.39 4.33 34.66
CA PRO A 46 8.26 4.38 36.11
C PRO A 46 8.20 2.99 36.78
N ASN A 47 8.61 2.91 38.05
CA ASN A 47 8.49 1.69 38.86
C ASN A 47 7.03 1.34 39.21
N ASN A 48 6.16 2.35 39.38
CA ASN A 48 4.76 2.21 39.80
C ASN A 48 3.79 2.99 38.89
N ASP A 49 2.53 2.58 38.87
CA ASP A 49 1.51 3.03 37.89
C ASP A 49 0.70 4.29 38.24
N LYS A 50 1.01 4.98 39.35
CA LYS A 50 0.07 5.97 39.91
C LYS A 50 0.61 7.40 40.03
N ASP A 51 1.85 7.57 40.51
CA ASP A 51 2.45 8.90 40.71
C ASP A 51 3.98 8.81 40.55
N VAL A 52 4.56 9.56 39.63
CA VAL A 52 6.02 9.60 39.44
C VAL A 52 6.55 11.00 39.22
N THR A 53 7.76 11.22 39.74
CA THR A 53 8.53 12.45 39.56
C THR A 53 9.92 12.09 39.09
N PHE A 54 10.32 12.65 37.95
CA PHE A 54 11.67 12.55 37.41
C PHE A 54 12.37 13.88 37.56
N LYS A 55 13.58 13.85 38.13
CA LYS A 55 14.42 15.03 38.29
C LYS A 55 15.57 14.98 37.29
N LEU A 56 15.73 16.09 36.59
CA LEU A 56 16.78 16.34 35.64
C LEU A 56 17.72 17.37 36.26
N ASN A 57 18.93 16.90 36.58
CA ASN A 57 19.98 17.67 37.22
C ASN A 57 21.00 18.15 36.19
N MET A 58 21.60 19.30 36.43
CA MET A 58 22.79 19.76 35.72
C MET A 58 23.97 19.76 36.69
N LYS A 59 25.12 19.24 36.23
CA LYS A 59 26.31 18.93 37.06
C LYS A 59 26.72 20.05 38.02
N SER A 60 26.53 21.32 37.63
CA SER A 60 26.92 22.51 38.41
C SER A 60 25.75 23.35 38.95
N LYS A 61 24.49 23.01 38.65
CA LYS A 61 23.30 23.79 39.08
C LYS A 61 22.26 22.99 39.87
N GLY A 62 22.45 21.68 40.06
CA GLY A 62 21.46 20.84 40.72
C GLY A 62 20.24 20.61 39.82
N THR A 63 19.05 20.40 40.41
CA THR A 63 17.82 20.14 39.65
C THR A 63 17.43 21.35 38.80
N VAL A 64 17.41 21.18 37.48
CA VAL A 64 17.07 22.21 36.49
C VAL A 64 15.72 21.95 35.81
N ALA A 65 15.31 20.68 35.74
CA ALA A 65 13.96 20.31 35.32
C ALA A 65 13.35 19.27 36.25
N THR A 66 12.03 19.33 36.38
CA THR A 66 11.23 18.30 37.03
C THR A 66 10.10 17.91 36.09
N PHE A 67 10.01 16.63 35.78
CA PHE A 67 8.82 16.05 35.16
C PHE A 67 8.01 15.33 36.24
N SER A 68 6.72 15.56 36.30
CA SER A 68 5.81 14.83 37.18
C SER A 68 4.64 14.27 36.38
N CYS A 69 4.18 13.07 36.72
CA CYS A 69 2.99 12.47 36.11
C CYS A 69 2.12 11.83 37.20
N LYS A 70 0.85 12.23 37.21
CA LYS A 70 -0.18 11.79 38.15
C LYS A 70 -1.43 11.38 37.39
N GLY A 71 -1.77 10.09 37.40
CA GLY A 71 -2.95 9.56 36.71
C GLY A 71 -2.99 9.82 35.20
N GLY A 72 -1.83 9.95 34.54
CA GLY A 72 -1.71 10.28 33.10
C GLY A 72 -1.71 11.78 32.78
N VAL A 73 -1.84 12.66 33.78
CA VAL A 73 -1.60 14.09 33.63
C VAL A 73 -0.14 14.37 33.96
N SER A 74 0.59 14.90 32.98
CA SER A 74 2.01 15.17 33.05
C SER A 74 2.30 16.66 33.13
N GLU A 75 3.31 17.05 33.90
CA GLU A 75 3.79 18.42 34.00
C GLU A 75 5.32 18.42 33.95
N LEU A 76 5.87 19.17 32.98
CA LEU A 76 7.29 19.46 32.89
C LEU A 76 7.53 20.88 33.39
N VAL A 77 8.44 21.04 34.33
CA VAL A 77 8.89 22.33 34.87
C VAL A 77 10.38 22.49 34.55
N PHE A 78 10.76 23.60 33.92
CA PHE A 78 12.15 23.95 33.63
C PHE A 78 12.38 25.45 33.83
N SER A 79 13.36 25.82 34.67
CA SER A 79 13.75 27.22 34.92
C SER A 79 12.59 28.23 35.07
N GLY A 80 11.57 27.87 35.85
CA GLY A 80 10.40 28.73 36.12
C GLY A 80 9.31 28.70 35.06
N SER A 81 9.51 28.02 33.94
CA SER A 81 8.46 27.71 32.95
C SER A 81 7.86 26.33 33.23
N SER A 82 6.56 26.16 33.03
CA SER A 82 5.89 24.86 33.10
C SER A 82 5.07 24.57 31.85
N ALA A 83 5.01 23.29 31.48
CA ALA A 83 4.16 22.77 30.42
C ALA A 83 3.39 21.57 30.97
N ARG A 84 2.06 21.65 30.92
CA ARG A 84 1.16 20.60 31.39
C ARG A 84 0.43 19.97 30.22
N PHE A 85 0.43 18.65 30.15
CA PHE A 85 -0.15 17.88 29.04
C PHE A 85 -0.68 16.53 29.54
N THR A 86 -1.56 15.91 28.75
CA THR A 86 -2.10 14.59 29.08
C THR A 86 -1.39 13.54 28.23
N THR A 87 -0.86 12.50 28.88
CA THR A 87 -0.23 11.39 28.18
C THR A 87 -1.31 10.36 27.78
N PRO A 88 -1.42 9.98 26.49
CA PRO A 88 -2.41 9.01 26.06
C PRO A 88 -2.14 7.63 26.68
N SER A 89 -3.21 6.89 26.95
CA SER A 89 -3.11 5.50 27.39
C SER A 89 -2.73 4.61 26.21
N ILE A 90 -1.58 3.94 26.30
CA ILE A 90 -1.12 3.00 25.26
C ILE A 90 -1.23 1.59 25.82
N SER A 91 -1.87 0.70 25.06
CA SER A 91 -2.09 -0.69 25.48
C SER A 91 -0.76 -1.37 25.81
N GLY A 92 -0.68 -2.02 26.98
CA GLY A 92 0.52 -2.71 27.44
C GLY A 92 1.58 -1.84 28.14
N TYR A 93 1.36 -0.53 28.28
CA TYR A 93 2.33 0.38 28.91
C TYR A 93 1.69 1.29 29.97
N ASN A 94 2.53 1.70 30.92
CA ASN A 94 2.16 2.64 31.97
C ASN A 94 1.91 4.04 31.37
N ARG A 95 0.83 4.71 31.79
CA ARG A 95 0.42 6.04 31.29
C ARG A 95 1.42 7.16 31.60
N CYS A 96 2.35 6.94 32.52
CA CYS A 96 3.43 7.85 32.86
C CYS A 96 4.78 7.44 32.25
N ALA A 97 4.80 6.44 31.36
CA ALA A 97 5.98 6.15 30.54
C ALA A 97 6.13 7.23 29.45
N VAL A 98 7.31 7.84 29.38
CA VAL A 98 7.59 8.96 28.47
C VAL A 98 9.01 8.90 27.91
N ILE A 99 9.25 9.63 26.82
CA ILE A 99 10.58 9.92 26.30
C ILE A 99 10.86 11.39 26.56
N ILE A 100 12.01 11.71 27.15
CA ILE A 100 12.48 13.09 27.34
C ILE A 100 13.70 13.29 26.47
N GLY A 101 13.67 14.25 25.55
CA GLY A 101 14.80 14.52 24.67
C GLY A 101 15.12 16.00 24.51
N LEU A 102 16.36 16.25 24.13
CA LEU A 102 16.92 17.57 23.89
C LEU A 102 17.09 17.75 22.38
N SER A 103 16.50 18.80 21.82
CA SER A 103 16.63 19.12 20.40
C SER A 103 16.64 20.63 20.22
N GLY A 104 17.70 21.15 19.62
CA GLY A 104 17.94 22.59 19.54
C GLY A 104 18.13 23.21 20.93
N ASP A 105 17.41 24.29 21.20
CA ASP A 105 17.37 25.01 22.47
C ASP A 105 16.14 24.62 23.32
N ARG A 106 15.60 23.40 23.16
CA ARG A 106 14.36 22.99 23.84
C ARG A 106 14.48 21.60 24.46
N ILE A 107 13.80 21.44 25.59
CA ILE A 107 13.49 20.14 26.17
C ILE A 107 12.10 19.70 25.68
N HIS A 108 12.00 18.46 25.24
CA HIS A 108 10.76 17.86 24.73
C HIS A 108 10.39 16.64 25.55
N VAL A 109 9.09 16.46 25.79
CA VAL A 109 8.53 15.23 26.33
C VAL A 109 7.58 14.64 25.31
N SER A 110 7.69 13.33 25.10
CA SER A 110 6.94 12.57 24.10
C SER A 110 6.31 11.34 24.76
N PRO A 111 5.17 10.83 24.26
CA PRO A 111 4.57 9.61 24.78
C PRO A 111 5.48 8.42 24.46
N PHE A 112 5.54 7.46 25.39
CA PHE A 112 6.25 6.21 25.13
C PHE A 112 5.68 5.48 23.90
N GLY A 113 6.53 4.98 23.00
CA GLY A 113 6.08 4.26 21.79
C GLY A 113 5.42 5.12 20.71
N SER A 114 5.34 6.45 20.89
CA SER A 114 4.85 7.37 19.87
C SER A 114 6.02 7.97 19.08
N LYS A 115 5.95 7.83 17.75
CA LYS A 115 7.09 7.99 16.86
C LYS A 115 7.46 9.45 16.54
N ASN A 116 6.56 10.41 16.75
CA ASN A 116 6.73 11.80 16.28
C ASN A 116 6.03 12.87 17.13
N ILE A 117 5.48 12.54 18.30
CA ILE A 117 4.65 13.50 19.04
C ILE A 117 5.44 14.04 20.22
N SER A 118 5.82 15.31 20.18
CA SER A 118 6.13 16.04 21.41
C SER A 118 4.79 16.37 22.07
N LEU A 119 4.54 15.92 23.30
CA LEU A 119 3.36 16.31 24.08
C LEU A 119 3.56 17.63 24.81
N GLY A 120 4.81 17.99 25.09
CA GLY A 120 5.19 19.24 25.73
C GLY A 120 6.61 19.62 25.37
N SER A 121 6.86 20.93 25.20
CA SER A 121 8.18 21.45 24.90
C SER A 121 8.41 22.79 25.59
N LEU A 122 9.54 22.93 26.28
CA LEU A 122 9.94 24.17 26.94
C LEU A 122 11.28 24.67 26.38
N PRO A 123 11.40 25.99 26.13
CA PRO A 123 12.68 26.57 25.78
C PRO A 123 13.66 26.46 26.94
N MET A 124 14.90 26.17 26.60
CA MET A 124 16.06 26.25 27.46
C MET A 124 16.75 27.57 27.12
N SER A 125 16.96 28.43 28.11
CA SER A 125 17.65 29.70 27.88
C SER A 125 18.97 29.45 27.13
N PRO A 126 19.30 30.18 26.06
CA PRO A 126 20.46 29.89 25.24
C PRO A 126 21.75 30.24 26.01
N ASN A 127 22.36 29.25 26.65
CA ASN A 127 23.71 29.35 27.19
C ASN A 127 24.48 28.06 26.88
N SER A 128 25.75 28.17 26.56
CA SER A 128 26.61 27.06 26.13
C SER A 128 26.78 25.93 27.17
N SER A 129 26.31 26.16 28.41
CA SER A 129 26.34 25.19 29.51
C SER A 129 25.22 24.15 29.49
N PHE A 130 24.22 24.28 28.61
CA PHE A 130 22.99 23.45 28.60
C PHE A 130 23.12 22.13 27.85
N ASN A 131 24.30 21.80 27.34
CA ASN A 131 24.47 20.64 26.47
C ASN A 131 24.34 19.29 27.19
N GLU A 132 24.16 19.25 28.51
CA GLU A 132 24.21 18.00 29.28
C GLU A 132 23.29 18.03 30.50
N ILE A 133 22.31 17.13 30.51
CA ILE A 133 21.39 16.91 31.61
C ILE A 133 21.57 15.48 32.15
N TYR A 134 21.58 15.38 33.46
CA TYR A 134 21.71 14.14 34.23
C TYR A 134 20.35 13.73 34.80
N CYS A 135 19.99 12.47 34.67
CA CYS A 135 18.78 11.95 35.30
C CYS A 135 19.08 11.24 36.61
N VAL A 136 18.22 11.44 37.62
CA VAL A 136 18.23 10.67 38.87
C VAL A 136 17.25 9.49 38.74
N PRO A 137 17.71 8.22 38.70
CA PRO A 137 16.88 7.08 38.32
C PRO A 137 16.04 6.45 39.45
N GLU A 138 16.00 7.05 40.64
CA GLU A 138 15.34 6.49 41.84
C GLU A 138 13.85 6.10 41.62
N TYR A 139 13.19 6.66 40.60
CA TYR A 139 11.76 6.47 40.31
C TYR A 139 11.47 5.67 39.03
N ALA A 140 12.48 5.12 38.34
CA ALA A 140 12.33 4.39 37.07
C ALA A 140 12.80 2.93 37.14
N ARG A 141 12.14 2.03 36.40
CA ARG A 141 12.47 0.60 36.29
C ARG A 141 13.39 0.29 35.11
N TYR A 142 13.22 1.02 34.01
CA TYR A 142 13.95 0.85 32.77
C TYR A 142 14.29 2.20 32.18
N GLY A 143 15.48 2.28 31.60
CA GLY A 143 16.03 3.50 31.10
C GLY A 143 17.06 3.25 30.01
N ALA A 144 16.87 3.86 28.86
CA ALA A 144 17.82 3.81 27.76
C ALA A 144 18.07 5.21 27.22
N ILE A 145 19.30 5.45 26.80
CA ILE A 145 19.76 6.69 26.18
C ILE A 145 19.97 6.46 24.69
N HIS A 146 19.52 7.42 23.88
CA HIS A 146 19.48 7.33 22.43
C HIS A 146 20.01 8.64 21.82
N SER A 147 20.75 8.56 20.70
CA SER A 147 21.27 9.72 19.94
C SER A 147 20.64 9.86 18.56
N GLY A 148 20.49 11.09 18.04
CA GLY A 148 19.79 11.44 16.79
C GLY A 148 18.44 12.15 16.96
N TYR A 149 18.06 12.56 18.18
CA TYR A 149 16.70 12.95 18.56
C TYR A 149 16.22 14.21 17.84
N SER A 150 15.15 14.06 17.07
CA SER A 150 14.52 15.13 16.30
C SER A 150 12.99 14.99 16.39
N PRO A 151 12.34 15.68 17.34
CA PRO A 151 10.89 15.62 17.47
C PRO A 151 10.20 16.40 16.34
N SER A 152 9.09 15.86 15.82
CA SER A 152 8.27 16.60 14.85
C SER A 152 7.58 17.80 15.51
N PRO A 153 7.47 18.96 14.83
CA PRO A 153 6.88 20.18 15.39
C PRO A 153 5.37 20.09 15.67
N GLN A 154 4.70 18.97 15.37
CA GLN A 154 3.25 18.94 15.17
C GLN A 154 2.34 18.91 16.40
N VAL A 155 2.81 18.91 17.65
CA VAL A 155 1.92 19.15 18.80
C VAL A 155 2.62 19.96 19.88
N VAL A 156 2.72 21.28 19.70
CA VAL A 156 3.10 22.17 20.80
C VAL A 156 1.81 22.60 21.49
N SER A 157 1.47 22.01 22.63
CA SER A 157 0.67 22.76 23.61
C SER A 157 1.57 23.90 24.07
N THR A 158 1.45 25.07 23.44
CA THR A 158 2.09 26.29 23.93
C THR A 158 1.62 26.52 25.36
N PRO A 159 2.51 26.86 26.31
CA PRO A 159 2.12 27.04 27.69
C PRO A 159 1.07 28.14 27.77
N ILE A 160 -0.08 27.83 28.38
CA ILE A 160 -0.95 28.86 28.92
C ILE A 160 -0.20 29.36 30.14
N SER A 161 0.45 30.53 30.05
CA SER A 161 0.97 31.20 31.23
C SER A 161 -0.22 31.52 32.14
N GLN A 162 -0.45 30.69 33.16
CA GLN A 162 -1.14 31.19 34.34
C GLN A 162 -0.15 32.12 35.03
N GLY A 163 -0.45 33.41 34.92
CA GLY A 163 0.43 34.47 35.37
C GLY A 163 0.87 34.30 36.81
N ILE A 164 2.17 34.45 37.02
CA ILE A 164 2.72 35.04 38.24
C ILE A 164 3.66 36.14 37.76
N THR A 165 3.10 37.34 37.57
CA THR A 165 3.87 38.57 37.65
C THR A 165 4.38 38.67 39.08
N ASN A 166 5.67 38.41 39.29
CA ASN A 166 6.44 39.14 40.28
C ASN A 166 7.83 39.39 39.71
N VAL A 167 7.98 40.65 39.31
CA VAL A 167 9.24 41.32 39.03
C VAL A 167 10.05 41.29 40.32
N ASP A 168 11.32 40.88 40.23
CA ASP A 168 12.33 41.43 41.12
C ASP A 168 13.47 42.01 40.28
N ASN A 169 13.36 43.33 40.07
CA ASN A 169 14.36 44.16 39.41
C ASN A 169 15.43 44.52 40.45
N SER A 170 16.31 43.59 40.78
CA SER A 170 17.56 43.96 41.43
C SER A 170 18.62 42.90 41.18
N LEU A 171 19.51 43.16 40.22
CA LEU A 171 20.96 42.86 40.25
C LEU A 171 21.54 43.10 38.84
N SER A 172 21.70 44.38 38.52
CA SER A 172 22.62 44.86 37.50
C SER A 172 24.07 44.55 37.91
N LEU A 173 24.90 44.04 37.00
CA LEU A 173 26.38 44.06 37.02
C LEU A 173 26.91 43.80 35.59
N PRO A 174 28.16 44.19 35.26
CA PRO A 174 28.44 45.26 34.30
C PRO A 174 28.79 44.77 32.89
N SER A 175 28.55 45.67 31.93
CA SER A 175 29.00 45.60 30.54
C SER A 175 30.53 45.68 30.46
N THR A 176 31.17 44.69 29.85
CA THR A 176 32.51 44.80 29.30
C THR A 176 32.43 44.88 27.77
N THR A 177 32.97 45.97 27.25
CA THR A 177 33.02 46.31 25.83
C THR A 177 34.14 45.52 25.15
N THR A 178 33.79 44.60 24.26
CA THR A 178 34.75 43.94 23.38
C THR A 178 34.58 44.46 21.96
N THR A 179 35.49 45.34 21.54
CA THR A 179 35.53 45.90 20.18
C THR A 179 35.89 44.78 19.20
N THR A 180 34.91 44.34 18.39
CA THR A 180 35.14 43.34 17.33
C THR A 180 35.00 44.02 15.97
N THR A 181 36.11 44.12 15.25
CA THR A 181 36.16 44.67 13.89
C THR A 181 35.42 43.72 12.94
N THR A 182 34.25 44.13 12.45
CA THR A 182 33.42 43.30 11.57
C THR A 182 33.61 43.76 10.11
N THR A 183 34.27 42.93 9.32
CA THR A 183 34.33 43.08 7.85
C THR A 183 32.95 42.77 7.28
N THR A 184 32.32 43.74 6.61
CA THR A 184 30.97 43.60 6.06
C THR A 184 31.04 42.90 4.70
N THR A 185 30.73 41.60 4.64
CA THR A 185 30.38 40.91 3.39
C THR A 185 28.87 41.05 3.17
N THR A 186 28.49 41.85 2.18
CA THR A 186 27.11 41.99 1.72
C THR A 186 26.63 40.65 1.16
N THR A 187 25.88 39.91 1.99
CA THR A 187 25.21 38.68 1.57
C THR A 187 23.81 39.06 1.11
N THR A 188 23.59 39.10 -0.21
CA THR A 188 22.26 39.32 -0.79
C THR A 188 21.37 38.13 -0.43
N THR A 189 20.57 38.27 0.62
CA THR A 189 19.55 37.30 1.00
C THR A 189 18.35 37.47 0.06
N THR A 190 18.30 36.70 -1.03
CA THR A 190 17.06 36.50 -1.77
C THR A 190 16.09 35.75 -0.87
N THR A 191 15.17 36.48 -0.22
CA THR A 191 13.99 35.92 0.43
C THR A 191 13.07 35.33 -0.64
N THR A 192 13.24 34.04 -0.93
CA THR A 192 12.28 33.26 -1.72
C THR A 192 10.98 33.14 -0.93
N ALA A 193 9.87 33.58 -1.51
CA ALA A 193 8.54 33.40 -0.91
C ALA A 193 8.30 31.92 -0.58
N PRO A 194 7.59 31.61 0.51
CA PRO A 194 7.31 30.23 0.87
C PRO A 194 6.59 29.52 -0.28
N PRO A 195 6.96 28.27 -0.60
CA PRO A 195 6.38 27.55 -1.72
C PRO A 195 4.87 27.36 -1.54
N LYS A 196 4.10 27.66 -2.58
CA LYS A 196 2.64 27.50 -2.56
C LYS A 196 2.27 26.04 -2.74
N LEU A 197 1.65 25.44 -1.73
CA LEU A 197 1.19 24.04 -1.76
C LEU A 197 -0.14 23.84 -2.51
N ILE A 198 -0.89 24.92 -2.74
CA ILE A 198 -2.16 24.92 -3.47
C ILE A 198 -2.09 26.02 -4.53
N VAL A 199 -2.35 25.66 -5.78
CA VAL A 199 -2.31 26.58 -6.92
C VAL A 199 -3.46 26.26 -7.88
N GLU A 200 -4.13 27.28 -8.39
CA GLU A 200 -5.05 27.17 -9.51
C GLU A 200 -4.29 27.59 -10.78
N ALA A 201 -3.95 26.62 -11.62
CA ALA A 201 -3.14 26.83 -12.81
C ALA A 201 -3.24 25.66 -13.79
N GLU A 202 -2.79 25.87 -15.02
CA GLU A 202 -2.62 24.85 -16.07
C GLU A 202 -1.55 23.81 -15.70
N LYS A 203 -0.53 24.27 -14.98
CA LYS A 203 0.66 23.53 -14.59
C LYS A 203 1.02 23.76 -13.12
N TYR A 204 1.56 22.74 -12.47
CA TYR A 204 2.16 22.84 -11.14
C TYR A 204 3.66 22.54 -11.19
N VAL A 205 4.47 23.49 -10.74
CA VAL A 205 5.93 23.34 -10.60
C VAL A 205 6.29 23.04 -9.15
N ILE A 206 6.83 21.86 -8.90
CA ILE A 206 7.35 21.44 -7.59
C ILE A 206 8.76 22.02 -7.47
N VAL A 207 8.92 23.05 -6.64
CA VAL A 207 10.24 23.66 -6.43
C VAL A 207 11.17 22.71 -5.65
N PRO A 208 12.50 22.78 -5.88
CA PRO A 208 13.45 21.83 -5.26
C PRO A 208 13.38 21.77 -3.73
N SER A 209 13.02 22.86 -3.06
CA SER A 209 12.96 22.93 -1.59
C SER A 209 11.85 22.08 -0.96
N ILE A 210 10.85 21.65 -1.72
CA ILE A 210 9.74 20.80 -1.26
C ILE A 210 9.64 19.47 -2.02
N GLN A 211 10.55 19.25 -2.97
CA GLN A 211 10.56 18.06 -3.81
C GLN A 211 10.93 16.83 -2.97
N SER A 212 10.13 15.76 -3.07
CA SER A 212 10.28 14.57 -2.21
C SER A 212 10.10 13.28 -3.00
N ALA A 213 10.95 12.29 -2.71
CA ALA A 213 10.89 10.96 -3.32
C ALA A 213 9.61 10.18 -2.93
N THR A 214 8.89 10.66 -1.92
CA THR A 214 7.60 10.12 -1.46
C THR A 214 6.63 11.29 -1.24
N ALA A 215 5.80 11.56 -2.24
CA ALA A 215 4.93 12.74 -2.24
C ALA A 215 3.67 12.46 -3.07
N SER A 216 2.77 13.43 -3.07
CA SER A 216 1.54 13.36 -3.85
C SER A 216 1.10 14.72 -4.39
N ILE A 217 0.39 14.69 -5.50
CA ILE A 217 -0.26 15.84 -6.09
C ILE A 217 -1.70 15.50 -6.47
N SER A 218 -2.64 16.29 -5.98
CA SER A 218 -4.07 16.14 -6.24
C SER A 218 -4.55 17.17 -7.24
N PHE A 219 -5.51 16.77 -8.08
CA PHE A 219 -6.12 17.59 -9.13
C PHE A 219 -7.61 17.26 -9.25
N SER A 220 -8.39 18.19 -9.82
CA SER A 220 -9.84 18.08 -9.94
C SER A 220 -10.26 18.24 -11.40
N ILE A 221 -11.07 17.31 -11.90
CA ILE A 221 -11.51 17.31 -13.30
C ILE A 221 -13.04 17.35 -13.35
N SER A 222 -13.58 18.32 -14.08
CA SER A 222 -15.01 18.30 -14.43
C SER A 222 -15.29 17.19 -15.43
N LYS A 223 -16.23 16.27 -15.12
CA LYS A 223 -16.57 15.16 -16.04
C LYS A 223 -17.20 15.64 -17.34
N SER A 224 -17.77 16.84 -17.37
CA SER A 224 -18.26 17.46 -18.61
C SER A 224 -17.16 17.60 -19.68
N LEU A 225 -15.89 17.73 -19.27
CA LEU A 225 -14.75 17.75 -20.20
C LEU A 225 -14.44 16.38 -20.81
N LEU A 226 -14.84 15.30 -20.12
CA LEU A 226 -14.63 13.92 -20.55
C LEU A 226 -15.67 13.43 -21.56
N SER A 227 -16.81 14.11 -21.68
CA SER A 227 -17.81 13.80 -22.71
C SER A 227 -17.40 14.28 -24.11
N SER A 228 -16.57 15.33 -24.19
CA SER A 228 -16.15 15.93 -25.46
C SER A 228 -14.74 15.52 -25.91
N SER A 229 -13.88 15.09 -24.98
CA SER A 229 -12.48 14.73 -25.26
C SER A 229 -11.91 13.82 -24.18
N SER A 230 -10.81 13.12 -24.47
CA SER A 230 -9.97 12.57 -23.39
C SER A 230 -9.03 13.63 -22.85
N LEU A 231 -8.67 13.48 -21.59
CA LEU A 231 -7.71 14.33 -20.90
C LEU A 231 -6.49 13.51 -20.51
N THR A 232 -5.34 14.17 -20.42
CA THR A 232 -4.09 13.57 -19.99
C THR A 232 -3.51 14.40 -18.85
N VAL A 233 -3.14 13.74 -17.76
CA VAL A 233 -2.28 14.36 -16.74
C VAL A 233 -0.89 13.78 -16.89
N THR A 234 0.09 14.63 -17.12
CA THR A 234 1.50 14.23 -17.30
C THR A 234 2.29 14.65 -16.06
N LEU A 235 3.00 13.70 -15.46
CA LEU A 235 3.95 13.93 -14.37
C LEU A 235 5.37 13.78 -14.94
N SER A 236 6.21 14.82 -14.79
CA SER A 236 7.57 14.83 -15.34
C SER A 236 8.62 15.26 -14.31
N ASP A 237 9.89 14.96 -14.57
CA ASP A 237 11.02 15.46 -13.80
C ASP A 237 11.45 16.88 -14.23
N VAL A 238 12.59 17.34 -13.70
CA VAL A 238 13.16 18.67 -13.97
C VAL A 238 13.60 18.87 -15.42
N ASP A 239 13.92 17.76 -16.12
CA ASP A 239 14.36 17.74 -17.51
C ASP A 239 13.19 17.49 -18.47
N TYR A 240 11.95 17.58 -17.97
CA TYR A 240 10.71 17.31 -18.70
C TYR A 240 10.57 15.87 -19.23
N LEU A 241 11.36 14.93 -18.68
CA LEU A 241 11.16 13.52 -18.98
C LEU A 241 9.90 13.02 -18.26
N THR A 242 9.03 12.34 -19.01
CA THR A 242 7.78 11.83 -18.46
C THR A 242 8.06 10.67 -17.49
N LEU A 243 7.52 10.78 -16.28
CA LEU A 243 7.58 9.75 -15.24
C LEU A 243 6.31 8.91 -15.20
N ALA A 244 5.16 9.55 -15.43
CA ALA A 244 3.88 8.87 -15.59
C ALA A 244 2.88 9.73 -16.36
N LYS A 245 1.90 9.07 -16.98
CA LYS A 245 0.74 9.70 -17.62
C LYS A 245 -0.54 9.09 -17.08
N VAL A 246 -1.56 9.91 -16.86
CA VAL A 246 -2.92 9.44 -16.57
C VAL A 246 -3.82 9.87 -17.71
N LYS A 247 -4.31 8.91 -18.49
CA LYS A 247 -5.28 9.14 -19.55
C LYS A 247 -6.68 8.92 -19.01
N LEU A 248 -7.52 9.94 -19.12
CA LEU A 248 -8.89 9.96 -18.60
C LEU A 248 -9.89 10.04 -19.75
N LYS A 249 -10.88 9.16 -19.75
CA LYS A 249 -11.99 9.15 -20.72
C LYS A 249 -13.33 9.10 -19.99
N SER A 250 -14.43 9.20 -20.72
CA SER A 250 -15.79 9.23 -20.14
C SER A 250 -16.14 8.01 -19.26
N CYS A 251 -15.55 6.84 -19.53
CA CYS A 251 -15.89 5.58 -18.84
C CYS A 251 -14.76 5.00 -17.97
N CYS A 252 -13.52 5.43 -18.17
CA CYS A 252 -12.35 4.75 -17.63
C CYS A 252 -11.13 5.67 -17.54
N LEU A 253 -10.10 5.15 -16.89
CA LEU A 253 -8.78 5.75 -16.80
C LEU A 253 -7.69 4.72 -17.02
N GLU A 254 -6.51 5.21 -17.38
CA GLU A 254 -5.29 4.45 -17.59
C GLU A 254 -4.13 5.23 -16.96
N LEU A 255 -3.39 4.59 -16.06
CA LEU A 255 -2.13 5.08 -15.52
C LEU A 255 -1.00 4.35 -16.22
N THR A 256 -0.09 5.10 -16.82
CA THR A 256 1.05 4.59 -17.60
C THR A 256 2.34 5.10 -16.97
N SER A 257 3.39 4.29 -16.92
CA SER A 257 4.70 4.73 -16.42
C SER A 257 5.46 5.57 -17.46
N ASP A 258 6.76 5.74 -17.25
CA ASP A 258 7.75 6.18 -18.24
C ASP A 258 7.85 5.28 -19.50
N ASN A 259 7.25 4.09 -19.49
CA ASN A 259 7.13 3.19 -20.64
C ASN A 259 5.64 2.98 -20.99
N GLU A 260 5.27 3.22 -22.26
CA GLU A 260 3.88 3.13 -22.71
C GLU A 260 3.29 1.70 -22.65
N ASP A 261 4.14 0.68 -22.70
CA ASP A 261 3.71 -0.72 -22.55
C ASP A 261 3.39 -1.10 -21.10
N HIS A 262 3.76 -0.25 -20.13
CA HIS A 262 3.60 -0.51 -18.70
C HIS A 262 2.48 0.35 -18.12
N PHE A 263 1.28 -0.22 -18.11
CA PHE A 263 0.08 0.50 -17.70
C PHE A 263 -0.83 -0.33 -16.80
N ASP A 264 -1.65 0.40 -16.04
CA ASP A 264 -2.75 -0.13 -15.27
C ASP A 264 -4.04 0.65 -15.54
N LYS A 265 -5.13 -0.08 -15.82
CA LYS A 265 -6.43 0.46 -16.24
C LYS A 265 -7.47 0.28 -15.15
N MET A 266 -8.46 1.17 -15.13
CA MET A 266 -9.63 1.07 -14.25
C MET A 266 -10.87 1.63 -14.95
N THR A 267 -12.01 0.96 -14.77
CA THR A 267 -13.32 1.47 -15.18
C THR A 267 -13.95 2.23 -14.01
N TYR A 268 -14.68 3.30 -14.29
CA TYR A 268 -15.32 4.08 -13.23
C TYR A 268 -16.34 3.24 -12.45
N ASN A 269 -16.20 3.24 -11.12
CA ASN A 269 -17.18 2.64 -10.21
C ASN A 269 -18.46 3.50 -10.14
N ALA A 270 -19.47 3.06 -9.40
CA ALA A 270 -20.75 3.78 -9.30
C ALA A 270 -20.61 5.20 -8.73
N GLU A 271 -19.73 5.40 -7.74
CA GLU A 271 -19.42 6.70 -7.14
C GLU A 271 -18.81 7.65 -8.18
N MET A 272 -17.77 7.21 -8.88
CA MET A 272 -17.13 7.99 -9.95
C MET A 272 -18.08 8.26 -11.11
N LYS A 273 -18.99 7.33 -11.43
CA LYS A 273 -20.00 7.51 -12.47
C LYS A 273 -21.00 8.61 -12.12
N SER A 274 -21.43 8.69 -10.85
CA SER A 274 -22.43 9.64 -10.36
C SER A 274 -21.88 11.03 -10.02
N SER A 275 -20.58 11.16 -9.73
CA SER A 275 -19.98 12.46 -9.44
C SER A 275 -19.92 13.37 -10.67
N SER A 276 -20.11 14.69 -10.50
CA SER A 276 -19.88 15.70 -11.54
C SER A 276 -18.40 16.04 -11.72
N THR A 277 -17.58 15.81 -10.68
CA THR A 277 -16.16 16.14 -10.62
C THR A 277 -15.36 14.94 -10.13
N LEU A 278 -14.26 14.63 -10.80
CA LEU A 278 -13.31 13.61 -10.36
C LEU A 278 -12.15 14.28 -9.64
N ASN A 279 -12.03 14.01 -8.33
CA ASN A 279 -10.91 14.46 -7.52
C ASN A 279 -9.92 13.30 -7.40
N LEU A 280 -8.75 13.44 -8.01
CA LEU A 280 -7.76 12.39 -8.11
C LEU A 280 -6.43 12.85 -7.53
N THR A 281 -5.67 11.90 -7.01
CA THR A 281 -4.32 12.11 -6.52
C THR A 281 -3.37 11.20 -7.25
N LEU A 282 -2.34 11.79 -7.87
CA LEU A 282 -1.14 11.08 -8.26
C LEU A 282 -0.18 11.09 -7.09
N ALA A 283 0.15 9.92 -6.58
CA ALA A 283 1.09 9.76 -5.50
C ALA A 283 2.24 8.86 -5.93
N TRP A 284 3.42 9.07 -5.39
CA TRP A 284 4.59 8.28 -5.75
C TRP A 284 5.41 7.91 -4.53
N THR A 285 6.06 6.77 -4.65
CA THR A 285 7.15 6.33 -3.79
C THR A 285 8.39 6.09 -4.63
N LYS A 286 9.44 5.53 -4.03
CA LYS A 286 10.59 5.02 -4.79
C LYS A 286 10.23 3.86 -5.72
N ALA A 287 9.17 3.11 -5.39
CA ALA A 287 8.84 1.85 -6.06
C ALA A 287 7.66 1.98 -7.03
N PHE A 288 6.66 2.79 -6.71
CA PHE A 288 5.40 2.84 -7.45
C PHE A 288 4.88 4.26 -7.61
N ILE A 289 4.09 4.44 -8.66
CA ILE A 289 3.18 5.57 -8.84
C ILE A 289 1.76 5.03 -8.70
N TYR A 290 0.95 5.71 -7.89
CA TYR A 290 -0.41 5.37 -7.55
C TYR A 290 -1.35 6.47 -8.05
N LEU A 291 -2.48 6.05 -8.59
CA LEU A 291 -3.61 6.92 -8.85
C LEU A 291 -4.71 6.62 -7.84
N ILE A 292 -5.13 7.63 -7.08
CA ILE A 292 -6.00 7.48 -5.90
C ILE A 292 -7.23 8.36 -6.08
N LEU A 293 -8.39 7.84 -5.70
CA LEU A 293 -9.62 8.62 -5.58
C LEU A 293 -9.63 9.36 -4.24
N VAL A 294 -9.70 10.70 -4.27
CA VAL A 294 -9.58 11.52 -3.05
C VAL A 294 -10.71 11.24 -2.04
N SER A 295 -11.94 11.04 -2.51
CA SER A 295 -13.12 10.87 -1.64
C SER A 295 -13.05 9.62 -0.77
N SER A 296 -12.45 8.54 -1.28
CA SER A 296 -12.42 7.24 -0.62
C SER A 296 -11.01 6.79 -0.25
N MET A 297 -9.97 7.55 -0.62
CA MET A 297 -8.56 7.15 -0.53
C MET A 297 -8.26 5.79 -1.19
N THR A 298 -9.10 5.37 -2.14
CA THR A 298 -8.96 4.07 -2.82
C THR A 298 -7.96 4.19 -3.95
N VAL A 299 -7.00 3.28 -3.99
CA VAL A 299 -6.07 3.16 -5.12
C VAL A 299 -6.81 2.57 -6.32
N LEU A 300 -6.90 3.35 -7.39
CA LEU A 300 -7.57 2.99 -8.64
C LEU A 300 -6.63 2.24 -9.59
N ALA A 301 -5.37 2.67 -9.63
CA ALA A 301 -4.34 2.10 -10.48
C ALA A 301 -2.95 2.28 -9.87
N SER A 302 -2.02 1.38 -10.21
CA SER A 302 -0.61 1.50 -9.80
C SER A 302 0.33 0.97 -10.87
N VAL A 303 1.43 1.69 -11.11
CA VAL A 303 2.51 1.27 -12.01
C VAL A 303 3.87 1.32 -11.28
N PRO A 304 4.78 0.36 -11.50
CA PRO A 304 6.11 0.41 -10.92
C PRO A 304 6.93 1.55 -11.54
N ARG A 305 7.92 2.01 -10.79
CA ARG A 305 8.95 2.94 -11.29
C ARG A 305 10.16 2.14 -11.73
N PHE A 306 10.53 2.25 -13.02
CA PHE A 306 11.54 1.39 -13.63
C PHE A 306 12.91 2.06 -13.73
N ALA A 307 13.06 2.96 -14.72
CA ALA A 307 14.36 3.51 -15.11
C ALA A 307 14.54 4.93 -14.60
N ASN A 308 13.48 5.74 -14.61
CA ASN A 308 13.53 7.11 -14.11
C ASN A 308 13.08 7.20 -12.64
N LEU A 309 14.05 7.08 -11.74
CA LEU A 309 13.87 7.31 -10.30
C LEU A 309 13.93 8.79 -9.89
N ASN A 310 14.04 9.71 -10.86
CA ASN A 310 14.06 11.15 -10.58
C ASN A 310 12.80 11.57 -9.86
N THR A 311 12.95 12.53 -8.96
CA THR A 311 11.78 13.02 -8.24
C THR A 311 10.91 13.85 -9.19
N PRO A 312 9.58 13.69 -9.19
CA PRO A 312 8.69 14.55 -9.95
C PRO A 312 8.93 16.01 -9.65
N ALA A 313 8.96 16.83 -10.70
CA ALA A 313 9.18 18.28 -10.61
C ALA A 313 8.01 19.08 -11.21
N ASN A 314 7.21 18.44 -12.06
CA ASN A 314 6.19 19.13 -12.82
C ASN A 314 4.97 18.24 -13.06
N ALA A 315 3.78 18.83 -13.01
CA ALA A 315 2.52 18.20 -13.41
C ALA A 315 1.71 19.13 -14.31
N VAL A 316 1.15 18.59 -15.39
CA VAL A 316 0.35 19.34 -16.37
C VAL A 316 -0.93 18.56 -16.68
N LEU A 317 -2.05 19.27 -16.85
CA LEU A 317 -3.32 18.71 -17.33
C LEU A 317 -3.57 19.21 -18.75
N GLU A 318 -3.78 18.30 -19.69
CA GLU A 318 -3.92 18.60 -21.11
C GLU A 318 -5.16 17.91 -21.69
N ASN A 319 -5.74 18.48 -22.75
CA ASN A 319 -6.74 17.81 -23.57
C ASN A 319 -6.10 17.06 -24.76
N ASN A 320 -6.92 16.42 -25.59
CA ASN A 320 -6.45 15.70 -26.77
C ASN A 320 -5.72 16.54 -27.82
N SER A 321 -5.93 17.86 -27.86
CA SER A 321 -5.20 18.76 -28.77
C SER A 321 -3.87 19.24 -28.18
N GLY A 322 -3.49 18.80 -26.97
CA GLY A 322 -2.31 19.28 -26.24
C GLY A 322 -2.50 20.68 -25.66
N ALA A 323 -3.75 21.17 -25.55
CA ALA A 323 -4.00 22.43 -24.87
C ALA A 323 -4.03 22.17 -23.36
N GLU A 324 -3.23 22.93 -22.62
CA GLU A 324 -3.20 22.87 -21.16
C GLU A 324 -4.51 23.41 -20.57
N LEU A 325 -4.97 22.82 -19.47
CA LEU A 325 -6.23 23.15 -18.81
C LEU A 325 -6.01 23.53 -17.36
N THR A 326 -6.66 24.61 -16.92
CA THR A 326 -6.61 25.05 -15.52
C THR A 326 -7.31 24.06 -14.59
N THR A 327 -6.65 23.70 -13.50
CA THR A 327 -7.21 22.93 -12.38
C THR A 327 -6.65 23.45 -11.06
N THR A 328 -7.30 23.11 -9.94
CA THR A 328 -6.70 23.23 -8.61
C THR A 328 -5.74 22.08 -8.37
N TRP A 329 -4.45 22.40 -8.26
CA TRP A 329 -3.39 21.50 -7.84
C TRP A 329 -3.15 21.61 -6.34
N ARG A 330 -2.98 20.46 -5.67
CA ARG A 330 -2.62 20.41 -4.25
C ARG A 330 -1.47 19.44 -4.05
N TYR A 331 -0.31 19.95 -3.65
CA TYR A 331 0.88 19.15 -3.41
C TYR A 331 1.06 18.83 -1.93
N SER A 332 1.50 17.61 -1.64
CA SER A 332 2.00 17.18 -0.34
C SER A 332 3.37 16.57 -0.51
N SER A 333 4.37 17.07 0.21
CA SER A 333 5.74 16.52 0.26
C SER A 333 5.82 15.18 0.99
N GLU A 334 4.71 14.75 1.58
CA GLU A 334 4.58 13.50 2.32
C GLU A 334 3.46 12.66 1.71
N PHE A 335 3.75 11.38 1.51
CA PHE A 335 2.79 10.38 1.12
C PHE A 335 3.16 9.05 1.76
N GLU A 336 2.24 8.52 2.56
CA GLU A 336 2.28 7.14 3.03
C GLU A 336 1.42 6.30 2.10
N ALA A 337 1.91 5.12 1.69
CA ALA A 337 1.12 4.22 0.87
C ALA A 337 -0.22 3.93 1.57
N PRO A 338 -1.36 3.92 0.86
CA PRO A 338 -2.67 3.78 1.48
C PRO A 338 -2.75 2.49 2.28
N LYS A 339 -3.60 2.37 3.30
CA LYS A 339 -3.75 1.08 3.99
C LYS A 339 -4.36 0.03 3.04
N LEU A 340 -4.12 -1.26 3.33
CA LEU A 340 -4.75 -2.40 2.66
C LEU A 340 -6.20 -2.07 2.30
N SER A 341 -6.47 -1.96 1.00
CA SER A 341 -7.84 -1.98 0.52
C SER A 341 -8.37 -3.39 0.70
N SER A 342 -9.66 -3.50 1.00
CA SER A 342 -10.40 -4.75 0.92
C SER A 342 -11.68 -4.55 0.11
N CYS A 343 -12.16 -5.63 -0.49
CA CYS A 343 -13.45 -5.61 -1.15
C CYS A 343 -14.14 -6.97 -1.13
N ASN A 344 -15.43 -6.94 -1.43
CA ASN A 344 -16.29 -8.11 -1.42
C ASN A 344 -16.70 -8.48 -2.85
N LEU A 345 -16.58 -9.76 -3.19
CA LEU A 345 -17.15 -10.34 -4.40
C LEU A 345 -18.53 -10.92 -4.04
N ILE A 346 -19.59 -10.18 -4.38
CA ILE A 346 -20.99 -10.51 -4.06
C ILE A 346 -21.77 -11.10 -5.24
N ASN A 347 -21.22 -11.05 -6.46
CA ASN A 347 -21.83 -11.65 -7.66
C ASN A 347 -20.78 -12.40 -8.47
N TYR A 348 -21.15 -13.51 -9.12
CA TYR A 348 -20.29 -14.08 -10.16
C TYR A 348 -20.09 -13.02 -11.24
N ASP A 349 -18.92 -13.05 -11.88
CA ASP A 349 -18.48 -12.03 -12.85
C ASP A 349 -18.20 -10.64 -12.25
N SER A 350 -18.43 -10.42 -10.95
CA SER A 350 -17.98 -9.21 -10.29
C SER A 350 -16.46 -9.19 -10.17
N SER A 351 -15.88 -8.03 -10.38
CA SER A 351 -14.45 -7.81 -10.22
C SER A 351 -14.16 -6.70 -9.25
N CYS A 352 -13.02 -6.79 -8.60
CA CYS A 352 -12.50 -5.75 -7.76
C CYS A 352 -10.97 -5.71 -7.87
N LYS A 353 -10.37 -4.53 -7.71
CA LYS A 353 -8.93 -4.39 -7.55
C LYS A 353 -8.63 -4.04 -6.10
N SER A 354 -7.92 -4.92 -5.41
CA SER A 354 -7.66 -4.77 -3.98
C SER A 354 -6.53 -5.66 -3.48
N ALA A 355 -5.95 -5.33 -2.34
CA ALA A 355 -4.96 -6.16 -1.69
C ALA A 355 -5.60 -7.29 -0.86
N SER A 356 -6.88 -7.19 -0.52
CA SER A 356 -7.65 -8.26 0.13
C SER A 356 -9.04 -8.41 -0.49
N VAL A 357 -9.50 -9.64 -0.62
CA VAL A 357 -10.83 -9.95 -1.13
C VAL A 357 -11.53 -10.96 -0.24
N SER A 358 -12.82 -10.73 0.02
CA SER A 358 -13.72 -11.69 0.62
C SER A 358 -14.77 -12.15 -0.39
N ILE A 359 -15.02 -13.45 -0.47
CA ILE A 359 -16.06 -14.05 -1.30
C ILE A 359 -17.24 -14.30 -0.37
N ILE A 360 -18.35 -13.60 -0.62
CA ILE A 360 -19.51 -13.60 0.28
C ILE A 360 -20.81 -13.86 -0.49
N SER A 361 -21.80 -14.38 0.23
CA SER A 361 -23.15 -14.67 -0.28
C SER A 361 -23.74 -13.47 -1.05
N PRO A 362 -24.44 -13.67 -2.18
CA PRO A 362 -24.88 -14.96 -2.76
C PRO A 362 -23.80 -15.74 -3.53
N VAL A 363 -22.58 -15.23 -3.66
CA VAL A 363 -21.49 -16.01 -4.27
C VAL A 363 -20.93 -16.98 -3.27
N GLU A 364 -20.89 -18.25 -3.66
CA GLU A 364 -20.15 -19.28 -2.97
C GLU A 364 -19.11 -19.81 -3.94
N TRP A 365 -17.83 -19.60 -3.63
CA TRP A 365 -16.80 -20.33 -4.35
C TRP A 365 -16.88 -21.78 -3.90
N LYS A 366 -17.07 -22.69 -4.86
CA LYS A 366 -17.17 -24.12 -4.60
C LYS A 366 -16.12 -24.87 -5.40
N PRO A 367 -15.53 -25.94 -4.84
CA PRO A 367 -14.75 -26.89 -5.62
C PRO A 367 -15.50 -27.34 -6.88
N ASP A 368 -14.77 -27.67 -7.94
CA ASP A 368 -15.24 -28.18 -9.23
C ASP A 368 -16.04 -27.21 -10.12
N VAL A 369 -16.71 -26.19 -9.55
CA VAL A 369 -17.67 -25.34 -10.28
C VAL A 369 -17.38 -23.85 -10.22
N SER A 370 -16.30 -23.43 -9.57
CA SER A 370 -15.89 -22.03 -9.49
C SER A 370 -14.38 -21.87 -9.48
N PHE A 371 -13.92 -20.73 -9.99
CA PHE A 371 -12.51 -20.35 -9.91
C PHE A 371 -12.36 -18.88 -9.58
N LEU A 372 -11.29 -18.56 -8.85
CA LEU A 372 -10.88 -17.20 -8.54
C LEU A 372 -9.80 -16.78 -9.53
N ARG A 373 -10.10 -15.76 -10.33
CA ARG A 373 -9.15 -15.12 -11.23
C ARG A 373 -8.37 -14.05 -10.48
N TYR A 374 -7.06 -14.02 -10.67
CA TYR A 374 -6.16 -13.01 -10.09
C TYR A 374 -5.26 -12.38 -11.17
N GLY A 375 -4.98 -11.09 -11.06
CA GLY A 375 -4.02 -10.42 -11.94
C GLY A 375 -3.33 -9.25 -11.25
N PHE A 376 -2.03 -9.09 -11.44
CA PHE A 376 -1.26 -7.98 -10.87
C PHE A 376 -0.12 -7.58 -11.79
N ILE A 377 0.42 -6.37 -11.57
CA ILE A 377 1.60 -5.89 -12.30
C ILE A 377 2.86 -6.42 -11.62
N SER A 378 3.73 -7.09 -12.39
CA SER A 378 5.05 -7.56 -11.97
C SER A 378 5.87 -6.38 -11.41
N PRO A 379 6.34 -6.45 -10.15
CA PRO A 379 7.14 -5.40 -9.56
C PRO A 379 8.61 -5.50 -10.04
N ILE A 380 9.42 -4.50 -9.67
CA ILE A 380 10.87 -4.61 -9.79
C ILE A 380 11.42 -5.72 -8.88
N SER A 381 12.54 -6.32 -9.27
CA SER A 381 13.16 -7.46 -8.61
C SER A 381 13.22 -7.36 -7.07
N SER A 382 13.62 -6.21 -6.52
CA SER A 382 13.76 -6.00 -5.07
C SER A 382 12.45 -6.08 -4.27
N ASN A 383 11.29 -6.09 -4.93
CA ASN A 383 9.97 -6.05 -4.30
C ASN A 383 9.21 -7.39 -4.42
N TYR A 384 9.87 -8.44 -4.92
CA TYR A 384 9.41 -9.81 -4.79
C TYR A 384 9.76 -10.39 -3.41
N PRO A 385 9.03 -11.40 -2.90
CA PRO A 385 7.89 -12.06 -3.53
C PRO A 385 6.56 -11.31 -3.35
N ILE A 386 5.60 -11.61 -4.23
CA ILE A 386 4.18 -11.30 -4.02
C ILE A 386 3.52 -12.56 -3.47
N SER A 387 2.94 -12.47 -2.28
CA SER A 387 2.45 -13.63 -1.54
C SER A 387 0.95 -13.53 -1.31
N PHE A 388 0.18 -14.50 -1.83
CA PHE A 388 -1.25 -14.62 -1.60
C PHE A 388 -1.53 -15.61 -0.50
N SER A 389 -2.25 -15.17 0.53
CA SER A 389 -2.79 -15.99 1.60
C SER A 389 -4.25 -16.34 1.28
N LEU A 390 -4.52 -17.61 1.05
CA LEU A 390 -5.87 -18.12 0.79
C LEU A 390 -6.52 -18.58 2.09
N THR A 391 -7.73 -18.07 2.35
CA THR A 391 -8.47 -18.33 3.59
C THR A 391 -9.76 -19.10 3.35
N SER A 392 -10.10 -19.91 4.35
CA SER A 392 -11.35 -20.68 4.45
C SER A 392 -11.90 -20.46 5.85
N SER A 393 -13.12 -19.91 5.95
CA SER A 393 -13.70 -19.48 7.23
C SER A 393 -12.77 -18.57 8.05
N GLY A 394 -11.98 -17.73 7.37
CA GLY A 394 -11.01 -16.82 7.99
C GLY A 394 -9.68 -17.47 8.39
N THR A 395 -9.53 -18.79 8.22
CA THR A 395 -8.29 -19.52 8.53
C THR A 395 -7.45 -19.70 7.26
N LEU A 396 -6.16 -19.39 7.33
CA LEU A 396 -5.19 -19.65 6.26
C LEU A 396 -5.10 -21.16 6.00
N PHE A 397 -5.32 -21.59 4.75
CA PHE A 397 -5.15 -23.00 4.35
C PHE A 397 -4.12 -23.21 3.25
N ALA A 398 -3.78 -22.18 2.48
CA ALA A 398 -2.72 -22.22 1.47
C ALA A 398 -2.07 -20.84 1.29
N SER A 399 -0.78 -20.82 0.98
CA SER A 399 -0.06 -19.62 0.57
C SER A 399 0.57 -19.81 -0.81
N ILE A 400 0.41 -18.84 -1.70
CA ILE A 400 0.98 -18.84 -3.05
C ILE A 400 1.99 -17.70 -3.14
N ASN A 401 3.25 -18.00 -3.43
CA ASN A 401 4.32 -17.02 -3.57
C ASN A 401 4.75 -16.93 -5.04
N PHE A 402 4.61 -15.74 -5.62
CA PHE A 402 5.21 -15.37 -6.89
C PHE A 402 6.56 -14.73 -6.60
N SER A 403 7.66 -15.35 -7.01
CA SER A 403 9.02 -14.82 -6.88
C SER A 403 9.58 -14.40 -8.24
N GLN A 404 10.83 -13.96 -8.29
CA GLN A 404 11.52 -13.75 -9.56
C GLN A 404 11.84 -15.05 -10.30
N THR A 405 11.98 -16.15 -9.57
CA THR A 405 12.45 -17.43 -10.12
C THR A 405 11.30 -18.38 -10.45
N GLY A 406 10.12 -18.17 -9.87
CA GLY A 406 9.01 -19.08 -10.06
C GLY A 406 7.79 -18.81 -9.19
N ILE A 407 6.95 -19.83 -9.08
CA ILE A 407 5.76 -19.85 -8.23
C ILE A 407 5.96 -20.97 -7.21
N SER A 408 5.61 -20.75 -5.96
CA SER A 408 5.52 -21.80 -4.96
C SER A 408 4.20 -21.75 -4.20
N ILE A 409 3.69 -22.93 -3.83
CA ILE A 409 2.50 -23.08 -3.00
C ILE A 409 2.93 -23.82 -1.74
N SER A 410 2.50 -23.35 -0.57
CA SER A 410 2.72 -24.03 0.71
C SER A 410 1.41 -24.22 1.48
N ILE A 411 1.28 -25.38 2.12
CA ILE A 411 0.13 -25.74 2.97
C ILE A 411 0.57 -25.70 4.43
N PRO A 412 0.16 -24.69 5.21
CA PRO A 412 0.62 -24.51 6.58
C PRO A 412 0.34 -25.71 7.49
N SER A 413 -0.75 -26.43 7.24
CA SER A 413 -1.19 -27.55 8.08
C SER A 413 -0.47 -28.88 7.82
N SER A 414 0.31 -29.01 6.74
CA SER A 414 0.89 -30.31 6.33
C SER A 414 2.35 -30.24 5.88
N SER A 415 3.01 -29.09 5.98
CA SER A 415 4.36 -28.83 5.45
C SER A 415 4.54 -29.15 3.97
N GLN A 416 3.46 -29.44 3.24
CA GLN A 416 3.52 -29.72 1.81
C GLN A 416 3.85 -28.44 1.05
N THR A 417 4.76 -28.56 0.09
CA THR A 417 5.12 -27.48 -0.82
C THR A 417 5.20 -27.99 -2.24
N ALA A 418 4.74 -27.19 -3.18
CA ALA A 418 4.90 -27.41 -4.62
C ALA A 418 5.53 -26.16 -5.23
N SER A 419 6.47 -26.32 -6.16
CA SER A 419 7.16 -25.19 -6.78
C SER A 419 7.43 -25.45 -8.25
N MET A 420 7.37 -24.39 -9.04
CA MET A 420 7.75 -24.39 -10.45
C MET A 420 8.70 -23.23 -10.71
N SER A 421 9.58 -23.37 -11.71
CA SER A 421 10.51 -22.31 -12.09
C SER A 421 10.14 -21.71 -13.44
N TYR A 422 10.23 -20.39 -13.56
CA TYR A 422 10.08 -19.73 -14.85
C TYR A 422 11.27 -20.03 -15.76
N ILE A 423 11.04 -20.15 -17.07
CA ILE A 423 12.14 -20.07 -18.04
C ILE A 423 12.67 -18.64 -18.11
N LYS A 424 11.76 -17.67 -18.09
CA LYS A 424 12.05 -16.25 -18.11
C LYS A 424 11.22 -15.55 -17.04
N THR A 425 11.92 -14.86 -16.13
CA THR A 425 11.29 -13.99 -15.13
C THR A 425 10.35 -12.99 -15.81
N PRO A 426 9.14 -12.76 -15.26
CA PRO A 426 8.26 -11.70 -15.76
C PRO A 426 9.01 -10.37 -15.71
N ASN A 427 9.05 -9.63 -16.83
CA ASN A 427 9.67 -8.31 -16.80
C ASN A 427 8.86 -7.42 -15.83
N PRO A 428 9.52 -6.51 -15.10
CA PRO A 428 8.81 -5.49 -14.32
C PRO A 428 7.82 -4.73 -15.21
N GLY A 429 6.60 -4.50 -14.75
CA GLY A 429 5.54 -3.84 -15.52
C GLY A 429 4.64 -4.78 -16.31
N GLU A 430 5.06 -6.02 -16.56
CA GLU A 430 4.20 -7.01 -17.21
C GLU A 430 3.06 -7.46 -16.30
N TRP A 431 1.88 -7.68 -16.89
CA TRP A 431 0.78 -8.35 -16.19
C TRP A 431 1.13 -9.81 -15.92
N VAL A 432 1.06 -10.18 -14.63
CA VAL A 432 1.04 -11.56 -14.14
C VAL A 432 -0.38 -11.91 -13.80
N SER A 433 -0.88 -13.01 -14.37
CA SER A 433 -2.30 -13.33 -14.30
C SER A 433 -2.55 -14.83 -14.32
N GLY A 434 -3.64 -15.27 -13.68
CA GLY A 434 -3.95 -16.68 -13.54
C GLY A 434 -5.28 -16.96 -12.84
N ASP A 435 -5.59 -18.23 -12.72
CA ASP A 435 -6.78 -18.75 -12.05
C ASP A 435 -6.37 -19.66 -10.88
N ILE A 436 -7.18 -19.64 -9.83
CA ILE A 436 -7.07 -20.48 -8.63
C ILE A 436 -8.38 -21.28 -8.50
N PHE A 437 -8.29 -22.61 -8.46
CA PHE A 437 -9.45 -23.49 -8.33
C PHE A 437 -9.11 -24.80 -7.63
N LEU A 438 -10.13 -25.45 -7.05
CA LEU A 438 -10.02 -26.80 -6.50
C LEU A 438 -10.75 -27.79 -7.39
N LEU A 439 -10.12 -28.94 -7.62
CA LEU A 439 -10.78 -30.09 -8.23
C LEU A 439 -10.80 -31.27 -7.25
N SER A 440 -11.96 -31.92 -7.14
CA SER A 440 -12.13 -33.20 -6.45
C SER A 440 -11.41 -34.33 -7.19
N PRO A 441 -11.12 -35.47 -6.52
CA PRO A 441 -10.48 -36.64 -7.14
C PRO A 441 -11.13 -37.08 -8.44
N LYS A 442 -12.46 -37.14 -8.46
CA LYS A 442 -13.23 -37.51 -9.65
C LYS A 442 -12.96 -36.59 -10.84
N PHE A 443 -12.89 -35.29 -10.61
CA PHE A 443 -12.63 -34.30 -11.64
C PHE A 443 -11.19 -34.36 -12.15
N PHE A 444 -10.19 -34.32 -11.27
CA PHE A 444 -8.81 -34.32 -11.74
C PHE A 444 -8.36 -35.68 -12.32
N ASN A 445 -8.85 -36.81 -11.80
CA ASN A 445 -8.53 -38.13 -12.36
C ASN A 445 -9.12 -38.29 -13.77
N THR A 446 -10.27 -37.67 -14.06
CA THR A 446 -10.81 -37.64 -15.42
C THR A 446 -9.91 -36.83 -16.35
N LEU A 447 -9.48 -35.64 -15.89
CA LEU A 447 -8.59 -34.78 -16.65
C LEU A 447 -7.22 -35.40 -16.94
N ASP A 448 -6.65 -36.10 -15.97
CA ASP A 448 -5.37 -36.80 -16.11
C ASP A 448 -5.46 -37.93 -17.15
N ARG A 449 -6.62 -38.58 -17.27
CA ARG A 449 -6.87 -39.63 -18.28
C ARG A 449 -7.10 -39.10 -19.69
N THR A 450 -7.58 -37.86 -19.83
CA THR A 450 -7.86 -37.24 -21.14
C THR A 450 -6.65 -36.53 -21.76
N GLU A 451 -5.44 -36.70 -21.21
CA GLU A 451 -4.17 -36.06 -21.61
C GLU A 451 -4.18 -34.52 -21.67
N SER A 452 -5.28 -33.88 -21.29
CA SER A 452 -5.52 -32.44 -21.43
C SER A 452 -4.82 -31.58 -20.36
N THR A 453 -4.18 -32.18 -19.34
CA THR A 453 -3.79 -31.48 -18.11
C THR A 453 -2.37 -31.78 -17.60
N LYS A 454 -1.41 -32.07 -18.48
CA LYS A 454 -0.01 -32.15 -18.02
C LYS A 454 0.44 -30.77 -17.50
N THR A 455 0.70 -30.70 -16.20
CA THR A 455 1.24 -29.51 -15.53
C THR A 455 2.46 -29.00 -16.30
N CYS A 456 2.49 -27.71 -16.61
CA CYS A 456 3.67 -27.10 -17.19
C CYS A 456 4.72 -26.94 -16.10
N THR A 457 5.51 -27.99 -15.86
CA THR A 457 6.68 -27.93 -14.98
C THR A 457 7.68 -26.86 -15.40
N ILE A 458 7.65 -26.47 -16.69
CA ILE A 458 8.45 -25.41 -17.27
C ILE A 458 7.58 -24.64 -18.30
N ILE A 459 7.30 -23.34 -18.07
CA ILE A 459 6.48 -22.52 -18.98
C ILE A 459 7.30 -22.07 -20.21
N LYS A 460 7.07 -22.69 -21.37
CA LYS A 460 7.62 -22.30 -22.68
C LYS A 460 6.71 -21.29 -23.40
N SER A 461 7.20 -20.64 -24.48
CA SER A 461 6.36 -19.81 -25.37
C SER A 461 5.20 -20.57 -26.02
N THR A 462 5.25 -21.91 -26.01
CA THR A 462 4.18 -22.81 -26.45
C THR A 462 3.16 -23.12 -25.34
N CYS A 463 3.44 -22.73 -24.10
CA CYS A 463 2.59 -22.92 -22.92
C CYS A 463 1.77 -21.66 -22.60
N THR A 464 1.43 -20.86 -23.62
CA THR A 464 0.61 -19.65 -23.46
C THR A 464 -0.73 -19.87 -24.15
N ALA A 465 -1.82 -19.59 -23.44
CA ALA A 465 -3.15 -19.61 -24.04
C ALA A 465 -3.26 -18.48 -25.08
N PRO A 466 -3.79 -18.75 -26.29
CA PRO A 466 -4.02 -17.71 -27.29
C PRO A 466 -5.25 -16.88 -26.90
N SER A 467 -5.06 -15.56 -26.76
CA SER A 467 -6.07 -14.49 -26.66
C SER A 467 -6.79 -14.22 -25.31
N SER A 468 -7.08 -12.92 -25.12
CA SER A 468 -7.57 -12.13 -23.99
C SER A 468 -8.06 -12.84 -22.71
N TRP A 469 -7.15 -12.98 -21.75
CA TRP A 469 -7.44 -13.41 -20.36
C TRP A 469 -8.45 -12.50 -19.61
N SER A 470 -8.74 -11.32 -20.13
CA SER A 470 -9.66 -10.33 -19.55
C SER A 470 -11.15 -10.54 -19.88
N SER A 471 -11.48 -11.19 -21.01
CA SER A 471 -12.86 -11.33 -21.48
C SER A 471 -13.21 -12.80 -21.73
N ILE A 472 -14.04 -13.37 -20.83
CA ILE A 472 -14.57 -14.72 -21.01
C ILE A 472 -16.08 -14.70 -20.85
N LYS A 473 -16.78 -15.36 -21.77
CA LYS A 473 -18.23 -15.51 -21.72
C LYS A 473 -18.59 -16.59 -20.70
N SER A 474 -19.46 -16.24 -19.74
CA SER A 474 -19.97 -17.17 -18.73
C SER A 474 -20.53 -18.47 -19.34
N SER A 475 -21.18 -18.38 -20.50
CA SER A 475 -21.68 -19.54 -21.26
C SER A 475 -20.58 -20.53 -21.67
N GLU A 476 -19.39 -20.06 -22.02
CA GLU A 476 -18.26 -20.92 -22.40
C GLU A 476 -17.70 -21.65 -21.16
N LEU A 477 -17.58 -20.95 -20.03
CA LEU A 477 -17.10 -21.53 -18.77
C LEU A 477 -18.03 -22.62 -18.25
N ILE A 478 -19.34 -22.39 -18.34
CA ILE A 478 -20.38 -23.37 -17.96
C ILE A 478 -20.37 -24.55 -18.94
N ALA A 479 -20.23 -24.31 -20.25
CA ALA A 479 -20.15 -25.37 -21.24
C ALA A 479 -18.94 -26.30 -21.01
N ARG A 480 -17.76 -25.74 -20.68
CA ARG A 480 -16.57 -26.53 -20.31
C ARG A 480 -16.83 -27.43 -19.11
N TYR A 481 -17.49 -26.89 -18.08
CA TYR A 481 -17.90 -27.69 -16.92
C TYR A 481 -18.85 -28.83 -17.30
N ALA A 482 -19.82 -28.58 -18.18
CA ALA A 482 -20.76 -29.58 -18.66
C ALA A 482 -20.07 -30.70 -19.47
N ILE A 483 -19.09 -30.36 -20.31
CA ILE A 483 -18.28 -31.35 -21.04
C ILE A 483 -17.55 -32.26 -20.06
N LEU A 484 -16.83 -31.68 -19.10
CA LEU A 484 -16.09 -32.48 -18.12
C LEU A 484 -17.01 -33.36 -17.26
N SER A 485 -18.15 -32.82 -16.83
CA SER A 485 -19.17 -33.57 -16.09
C SER A 485 -19.72 -34.74 -16.89
N LYS A 486 -19.90 -34.58 -18.20
CA LYS A 486 -20.30 -35.67 -19.09
C LYS A 486 -19.23 -36.75 -19.20
N LEU A 487 -17.96 -36.36 -19.42
CA LEU A 487 -16.84 -37.32 -19.50
C LEU A 487 -16.70 -38.14 -18.21
N ILE A 488 -16.92 -37.50 -17.07
CA ILE A 488 -16.96 -38.15 -15.77
C ILE A 488 -18.06 -39.22 -15.69
N LEU A 489 -19.28 -38.91 -16.16
CA LEU A 489 -20.39 -39.86 -16.19
C LEU A 489 -20.11 -41.02 -17.15
N ASP A 490 -19.59 -40.72 -18.35
CA ASP A 490 -19.29 -41.71 -19.38
C ASP A 490 -18.14 -42.64 -18.98
N SER A 491 -17.18 -42.16 -18.18
CA SER A 491 -16.02 -42.94 -17.74
C SER A 491 -16.27 -43.78 -16.47
N GLY A 492 -17.40 -43.61 -15.79
CA GLY A 492 -17.75 -44.36 -14.58
C GLY A 492 -16.78 -44.16 -13.41
N ILE A 493 -16.05 -43.04 -13.36
CA ILE A 493 -15.09 -42.76 -12.29
C ILE A 493 -15.85 -42.44 -11.01
N GLU A 494 -15.67 -43.30 -10.01
CA GLU A 494 -16.23 -43.11 -8.67
C GLU A 494 -15.41 -42.11 -7.84
N GLU A 495 -16.01 -41.61 -6.76
CA GLU A 495 -15.28 -40.79 -5.80
C GLU A 495 -14.20 -41.62 -5.11
N SER A 496 -13.00 -41.05 -5.01
CA SER A 496 -11.88 -41.62 -4.27
C SER A 496 -11.73 -40.90 -2.93
N GLU A 497 -11.17 -41.58 -1.92
CA GLU A 497 -10.80 -40.98 -0.64
C GLU A 497 -9.60 -40.01 -0.74
N GLU A 498 -9.03 -39.84 -1.93
CA GLU A 498 -7.96 -38.87 -2.18
C GLU A 498 -8.36 -37.43 -1.82
N GLN A 499 -7.37 -36.64 -1.41
CA GLN A 499 -7.59 -35.22 -1.13
C GLN A 499 -7.82 -34.43 -2.43
N PRO A 500 -8.65 -33.37 -2.40
CA PRO A 500 -8.78 -32.47 -3.54
C PRO A 500 -7.45 -31.76 -3.83
N LYS A 501 -7.26 -31.38 -5.09
CA LYS A 501 -6.07 -30.68 -5.57
C LYS A 501 -6.36 -29.21 -5.83
N LEU A 502 -5.57 -28.33 -5.22
CA LEU A 502 -5.53 -26.90 -5.51
C LEU A 502 -4.69 -26.68 -6.76
N TYR A 503 -5.25 -26.01 -7.76
CA TYR A 503 -4.57 -25.63 -8.98
C TYR A 503 -4.31 -24.13 -8.99
N VAL A 504 -3.12 -23.76 -9.43
CA VAL A 504 -2.75 -22.38 -9.77
C VAL A 504 -2.30 -22.36 -11.22
N THR A 505 -2.88 -21.46 -12.00
CA THR A 505 -2.52 -21.27 -13.40
C THR A 505 -1.75 -19.98 -13.57
N TYR A 506 -0.90 -19.89 -14.59
CA TYR A 506 -0.13 -18.69 -14.91
C TYR A 506 -0.22 -18.44 -16.42
N LYS A 507 -0.55 -17.20 -16.79
CA LYS A 507 -0.80 -16.77 -18.18
C LYS A 507 -1.73 -17.74 -18.93
N GLY A 508 -2.77 -18.20 -18.21
CA GLY A 508 -3.82 -19.07 -18.75
C GLY A 508 -3.46 -20.56 -18.84
N VAL A 509 -2.34 -21.02 -18.28
CA VAL A 509 -1.92 -22.43 -18.33
C VAL A 509 -1.64 -23.00 -16.94
N TYR A 510 -1.89 -24.30 -16.76
CA TYR A 510 -1.60 -25.02 -15.51
C TYR A 510 -0.12 -24.88 -15.11
N ALA A 511 0.12 -24.16 -14.02
CA ALA A 511 1.46 -23.95 -13.50
C ALA A 511 1.79 -24.99 -12.42
N LEU A 512 0.90 -25.15 -11.44
CA LEU A 512 1.13 -25.96 -10.25
C LEU A 512 -0.15 -26.61 -9.74
N SER A 513 0.01 -27.75 -9.08
CA SER A 513 -1.02 -28.34 -8.24
C SER A 513 -0.45 -28.89 -6.94
N ILE A 514 -1.28 -28.93 -5.89
CA ILE A 514 -0.92 -29.48 -4.58
C ILE A 514 -2.17 -30.04 -3.90
N ASN A 515 -2.02 -31.13 -3.15
CA ASN A 515 -3.12 -31.70 -2.36
C ASN A 515 -3.44 -30.76 -1.19
N VAL A 516 -4.73 -30.53 -0.96
CA VAL A 516 -5.18 -29.71 0.17
C VAL A 516 -6.31 -30.41 0.93
N PRO A 517 -6.47 -30.15 2.23
CA PRO A 517 -7.69 -30.53 2.92
C PRO A 517 -8.89 -29.87 2.22
N SER A 518 -10.02 -30.60 2.13
CA SER A 518 -11.24 -30.04 1.54
C SER A 518 -11.67 -28.78 2.30
N LYS A 519 -11.55 -27.64 1.63
CA LYS A 519 -11.80 -26.30 2.17
C LYS A 519 -12.46 -25.44 1.10
N GLU A 520 -13.43 -24.64 1.50
CA GLU A 520 -14.02 -23.62 0.64
C GLU A 520 -13.20 -22.34 0.73
N LEU A 521 -12.76 -21.82 -0.42
CA LEU A 521 -12.09 -20.52 -0.48
C LEU A 521 -13.12 -19.42 -0.19
N ASN A 522 -12.92 -18.68 0.90
CA ASN A 522 -13.78 -17.54 1.23
C ASN A 522 -13.05 -16.19 1.19
N GLY A 523 -11.75 -16.18 0.95
CA GLY A 523 -11.00 -14.96 0.73
C GLY A 523 -9.56 -15.19 0.30
N ALA A 524 -8.95 -14.12 -0.20
CA ALA A 524 -7.54 -14.06 -0.49
C ALA A 524 -6.98 -12.72 -0.02
N THR A 525 -5.80 -12.72 0.59
CA THR A 525 -5.12 -11.49 1.02
C THR A 525 -3.69 -11.52 0.55
N VAL A 526 -3.21 -10.41 0.01
CA VAL A 526 -1.81 -10.25 -0.37
C VAL A 526 -1.04 -9.78 0.86
N GLN A 527 0.09 -10.43 1.14
CA GLN A 527 0.93 -10.05 2.27
C GLN A 527 1.53 -8.66 2.05
N ASP A 528 1.37 -7.79 3.04
CA ASP A 528 1.89 -6.43 3.00
C ASP A 528 3.41 -6.38 3.02
N SER A 529 3.95 -5.42 2.26
CA SER A 529 5.29 -4.88 2.48
C SER A 529 5.17 -3.38 2.80
N PRO A 530 5.93 -2.86 3.78
CA PRO A 530 5.97 -1.42 4.06
C PRO A 530 6.52 -0.60 2.88
N THR A 531 7.18 -1.24 1.90
CA THR A 531 7.75 -0.57 0.72
C THR A 531 6.91 -0.72 -0.54
N TYR A 532 5.93 -1.63 -0.54
CA TYR A 532 5.19 -2.02 -1.72
C TYR A 532 3.81 -2.60 -1.35
N GLN A 533 2.77 -2.07 -2.00
CA GLN A 533 1.45 -2.67 -1.95
C GLN A 533 1.02 -3.10 -3.36
N PRO A 534 1.11 -4.39 -3.70
CA PRO A 534 0.55 -4.92 -4.94
C PRO A 534 -0.96 -4.72 -4.95
N LEU A 535 -1.46 -4.02 -5.96
CA LEU A 535 -2.87 -4.12 -6.31
C LEU A 535 -3.09 -5.38 -7.12
N VAL A 536 -4.04 -6.21 -6.67
CA VAL A 536 -4.44 -7.41 -7.38
C VAL A 536 -5.87 -7.24 -7.86
N TYR A 537 -6.08 -7.46 -9.15
CA TYR A 537 -7.38 -7.65 -9.74
C TYR A 537 -7.90 -9.03 -9.37
N TRP A 538 -9.06 -9.08 -8.75
CA TRP A 538 -9.79 -10.29 -8.38
C TRP A 538 -11.10 -10.36 -9.15
N ARG A 539 -11.45 -11.54 -9.63
CA ARG A 539 -12.77 -11.82 -10.20
C ARG A 539 -13.15 -13.27 -9.96
N VAL A 540 -14.37 -13.51 -9.50
CA VAL A 540 -14.89 -14.86 -9.29
C VAL A 540 -15.80 -15.25 -10.44
N TYR A 541 -15.58 -16.45 -10.99
CA TYR A 541 -16.36 -16.99 -12.10
C TYR A 541 -17.06 -18.28 -11.70
N LYS A 542 -18.20 -18.52 -12.33
CA LYS A 542 -18.91 -19.80 -12.31
C LYS A 542 -18.51 -20.62 -13.54
N GLY A 543 -18.33 -21.93 -13.35
CA GLY A 543 -17.88 -22.85 -14.37
C GLY A 543 -16.40 -23.17 -14.26
N LEU A 544 -15.83 -23.71 -15.33
CA LEU A 544 -14.49 -24.29 -15.33
C LEU A 544 -13.46 -23.32 -15.93
N SER A 545 -12.27 -23.23 -15.33
CA SER A 545 -11.20 -22.33 -15.80
C SER A 545 -10.87 -22.59 -17.29
N PRO A 546 -10.63 -21.52 -18.09
CA PRO A 546 -10.20 -21.65 -19.49
C PRO A 546 -8.86 -22.38 -19.65
N SER A 547 -8.05 -22.47 -18.59
CA SER A 547 -6.82 -23.27 -18.58
C SER A 547 -7.09 -24.76 -18.80
N ILE A 548 -8.32 -25.21 -18.51
CA ILE A 548 -8.82 -26.53 -18.90
C ILE A 548 -9.32 -26.43 -20.34
N SER A 549 -8.48 -26.82 -21.29
CA SER A 549 -8.77 -26.66 -22.72
C SER A 549 -9.67 -27.77 -23.24
N PHE A 550 -10.73 -27.38 -23.96
CA PHE A 550 -11.58 -28.27 -24.76
C PHE A 550 -11.66 -27.72 -26.19
N PRO A 551 -11.84 -28.58 -27.20
CA PRO A 551 -12.06 -28.14 -28.58
C PRO A 551 -13.22 -27.14 -28.68
N SER A 552 -13.03 -26.09 -29.48
CA SER A 552 -14.03 -25.00 -29.62
C SER A 552 -15.34 -25.48 -30.24
N ASP A 553 -15.31 -26.51 -31.07
CA ASP A 553 -16.48 -27.13 -31.67
C ASP A 553 -17.30 -27.90 -30.63
N GLU A 554 -16.67 -28.58 -29.66
CA GLU A 554 -17.36 -29.23 -28.55
C GLU A 554 -18.06 -28.20 -27.65
N ILE A 555 -17.36 -27.12 -27.31
CA ILE A 555 -17.94 -26.01 -26.53
C ILE A 555 -19.14 -25.42 -27.28
N SER A 556 -19.00 -25.19 -28.58
CA SER A 556 -20.07 -24.63 -29.42
C SER A 556 -21.28 -25.56 -29.50
N LYS A 557 -21.08 -26.88 -29.65
CA LYS A 557 -22.15 -27.89 -29.65
C LYS A 557 -22.94 -27.88 -28.33
N VAL A 558 -22.24 -27.82 -27.19
CA VAL A 558 -22.92 -27.77 -25.88
C VAL A 558 -23.72 -26.48 -25.72
N ILE A 559 -23.16 -25.33 -26.09
CA ILE A 559 -23.87 -24.04 -26.04
C ILE A 559 -25.11 -24.08 -26.94
N GLN A 560 -25.00 -24.61 -28.16
CA GLN A 560 -26.12 -24.76 -29.10
C GLN A 560 -27.20 -25.68 -28.56
N ASN A 561 -26.84 -26.85 -28.01
CA ASN A 561 -27.81 -27.80 -27.47
C ASN A 561 -28.59 -27.24 -26.26
N VAL A 562 -27.97 -26.37 -25.46
CA VAL A 562 -28.64 -25.70 -24.32
C VAL A 562 -29.53 -24.55 -24.79
N THR A 563 -29.10 -23.80 -25.80
CA THR A 563 -29.85 -22.64 -26.31
C THR A 563 -31.00 -23.04 -27.25
N ASN A 564 -30.82 -24.13 -27.99
CA ASN A 564 -31.81 -24.74 -28.86
C ASN A 564 -31.87 -26.24 -28.56
N PRO A 565 -32.59 -26.67 -27.51
CA PRO A 565 -32.75 -28.09 -27.24
C PRO A 565 -33.43 -28.71 -28.46
N VAL A 566 -32.68 -29.52 -29.21
CA VAL A 566 -33.24 -30.27 -30.33
C VAL A 566 -34.28 -31.20 -29.74
N THR A 567 -35.56 -30.86 -29.92
CA THR A 567 -36.67 -31.78 -29.72
C THR A 567 -36.49 -32.83 -30.80
N THR A 568 -35.94 -33.98 -30.43
CA THR A 568 -35.89 -35.15 -31.30
C THR A 568 -37.32 -35.59 -31.59
N THR A 569 -37.86 -35.03 -32.67
CA THR A 569 -39.01 -35.57 -33.39
C THR A 569 -38.57 -35.80 -34.83
N THR A 570 -38.79 -37.03 -35.28
CA THR A 570 -38.46 -37.60 -36.60
C THR A 570 -38.97 -36.79 -37.80
N THR A 571 -38.06 -36.44 -38.73
CA THR A 571 -38.17 -36.25 -40.22
C THR A 571 -39.25 -35.29 -40.81
N PRO A 572 -39.10 -34.82 -42.08
CA PRO A 572 -38.00 -34.09 -42.72
C PRO A 572 -38.47 -32.79 -43.46
N PHE A 573 -37.50 -32.04 -44.00
CA PHE A 573 -37.58 -31.08 -45.14
C PHE A 573 -37.89 -29.56 -44.96
N THR A 574 -36.97 -28.80 -45.58
CA THR A 574 -37.07 -27.50 -46.28
C THR A 574 -36.93 -26.15 -45.53
N THR A 575 -35.76 -25.56 -45.76
CA THR A 575 -35.37 -24.16 -46.00
C THR A 575 -36.43 -23.05 -45.83
N THR A 576 -36.12 -22.00 -45.05
CA THR A 576 -36.19 -20.59 -45.52
C THR A 576 -35.29 -19.68 -44.67
N THR A 577 -34.48 -18.89 -45.37
CA THR A 577 -33.62 -17.80 -44.88
C THR A 577 -34.46 -16.63 -44.35
N THR A 578 -34.05 -16.01 -43.23
CA THR A 578 -34.31 -14.57 -43.05
C THR A 578 -33.14 -13.88 -42.35
N LYS A 579 -32.65 -12.83 -43.01
CA LYS A 579 -31.64 -11.88 -42.55
C LYS A 579 -32.29 -10.92 -41.55
N SER A 580 -31.66 -10.62 -40.41
CA SER A 580 -31.98 -9.44 -39.60
C SER A 580 -30.73 -8.62 -39.32
N THR A 581 -30.69 -7.44 -39.93
CA THR A 581 -29.84 -6.30 -39.60
C THR A 581 -30.29 -5.64 -38.30
N SER A 582 -29.33 -5.28 -37.44
CA SER A 582 -29.31 -4.16 -36.47
C SER A 582 -28.32 -4.53 -35.37
N SER A 583 -27.56 -3.65 -34.75
CA SER A 583 -27.30 -2.22 -34.86
C SER A 583 -26.04 -2.04 -33.99
N GLY A 584 -25.06 -1.26 -34.45
CA GLY A 584 -23.79 -1.04 -33.74
C GLY A 584 -24.01 -0.79 -32.25
N SER A 585 -23.57 -1.75 -31.44
CA SER A 585 -23.67 -1.70 -30.00
C SER A 585 -22.42 -1.01 -29.47
N TRP A 586 -22.58 -0.11 -28.50
CA TRP A 586 -21.51 0.47 -27.70
C TRP A 586 -20.48 -0.56 -27.15
N MET A 587 -20.81 -1.86 -27.16
CA MET A 587 -19.87 -2.97 -26.93
C MET A 587 -18.71 -3.05 -27.94
N ASP A 588 -18.89 -2.62 -29.19
CA ASP A 588 -17.82 -2.65 -30.19
C ASP A 588 -16.73 -1.61 -29.90
N SER A 589 -17.07 -0.54 -29.16
CA SER A 589 -16.08 0.39 -28.60
C SER A 589 -15.45 -0.11 -27.30
N PHE A 590 -16.02 -1.15 -26.67
CA PHE A 590 -15.54 -1.76 -25.42
C PHE A 590 -14.52 -2.89 -25.70
N LEU A 591 -14.65 -3.57 -26.83
CA LEU A 591 -13.78 -4.67 -27.23
C LEU A 591 -12.50 -4.23 -27.95
N SER A 592 -12.43 -3.00 -28.48
CA SER A 592 -11.22 -2.48 -29.15
C SER A 592 -10.12 -1.99 -28.19
N TRP A 593 -10.29 -2.18 -26.88
CA TRP A 593 -9.41 -1.67 -25.82
C TRP A 593 -8.82 -2.73 -24.89
N PHE A 594 -9.23 -3.98 -25.10
CA PHE A 594 -8.64 -5.19 -24.54
C PHE A 594 -7.94 -5.95 -25.67
#